data_AF-A0A354WNK7-F1
#
_entry.id   AF-A0A354WNK7-F1
#
_cell.length_a   1.000
_cell.length_b   1.000
_cell.length_c   1.000
_cell.angle_alpha   90.00
_cell.angle_beta   90.00
_cell.angle_gamma   90.00
#
_symmetry.space_group_name_H-M   'P 1'
#
loop_
_entity.id
_entity.type
_entity.pdbx_description
1 polymer ?
#
loop_
_entity_poly.entity_id
_entity_poly.type
_entity_poly.pdbx_seq_one_letter_code
_entity_poly.pdbx_strand_id
1 'polypeptide(L)' 'MTYIRHYDSPLGRILLAADEIGLTGLWFDGQKYFARDLPGERAKQEVPVLAETKRWLDVYFSGREPDFTPPLHPVGSAFR' A
#
# COMPACT_ATOMS: atom_id res chain seq x y z
N MET A 1 -14.50 1.70 4.04
CA MET A 1 -14.14 2.18 2.69
C MET A 1 -12.67 1.83 2.43
N THR A 2 -12.29 1.39 1.23
CA THR A 2 -10.88 1.16 0.87
C THR A 2 -10.38 2.29 -0.02
N TYR A 3 -9.25 2.90 0.32
CA TYR A 3 -8.57 3.93 -0.46
C TYR A 3 -7.41 3.32 -1.22
N ILE A 4 -7.26 3.71 -2.48
CA ILE A 4 -6.20 3.18 -3.35
C ILE A 4 -5.42 4.29 -4.05
N ARG A 5 -4.13 4.04 -4.24
CA ARG A 5 -3.25 4.91 -5.02
C ARG A 5 -2.14 4.10 -5.67
N HIS A 6 -1.68 4.52 -6.84
CA HIS A 6 -0.52 3.90 -7.45
C HIS A 6 0.75 4.65 -7.06
N TYR A 7 1.83 3.90 -6.91
CA TYR A 7 3.19 4.35 -6.68
C TYR A 7 4.09 3.79 -7.77
N ASP A 8 4.83 4.64 -8.46
CA ASP A 8 5.79 4.20 -9.48
C ASP A 8 7.14 3.93 -8.79
N SER A 9 7.50 2.65 -8.65
CA SER A 9 8.78 2.24 -8.08
C SER A 9 9.80 1.89 -9.19
N PRO A 10 11.10 1.83 -8.88
CA PRO A 10 12.12 1.32 -9.80
C PRO A 10 11.85 -0.11 -10.30
N LEU A 11 11.05 -0.89 -9.57
CA LEU A 11 10.71 -2.28 -9.90
C LEU A 11 9.36 -2.43 -10.62
N GLY A 12 8.69 -1.31 -10.92
CA GLY A 12 7.36 -1.27 -11.53
C GLY A 12 6.33 -0.56 -10.68
N ARG A 13 5.12 -0.44 -11.21
CA ARG A 13 4.01 0.24 -10.54
C ARG A 13 3.44 -0.63 -9.41
N ILE A 14 3.22 -0.03 -8.26
CA ILE A 14 2.67 -0.65 -7.06
C ILE A 14 1.33 -0.01 -6.75
N LEU A 15 0.27 -0.81 -6.66
CA LEU A 15 -1.01 -0.41 -6.08
C LEU A 15 -0.89 -0.45 -4.56
N LEU A 16 -1.07 0.70 -3.92
CA LEU A 16 -1.21 0.86 -2.47
C LEU A 16 -2.70 0.84 -2.11
N ALA A 17 -3.05 0.10 -1.05
CA ALA A 17 -4.39 0.14 -0.48
C ALA A 17 -4.36 0.34 1.03
N ALA A 18 -5.24 1.21 1.52
CA ALA A 18 -5.41 1.50 2.95
C ALA A 18 -6.89 1.65 3.28
N ASP A 19 -7.23 1.45 4.54
CA ASP A 19 -8.51 1.86 5.12
C ASP A 19 -8.31 3.02 6.10
N GLU A 20 -9.29 3.27 6.96
CA GLU A 20 -9.24 4.33 7.96
C GLU A 20 -8.27 4.02 9.12
N ILE A 21 -7.88 2.76 9.29
CA ILE A 21 -7.00 2.29 10.36
C ILE A 21 -5.54 2.29 9.87
N GLY A 22 -5.30 1.77 8.66
CA GLY A 22 -3.95 1.67 8.14
C GLY A 22 -3.83 1.02 6.77
N LEU A 23 -2.58 0.74 6.39
CA LEU A 23 -2.20 0.10 5.15
C LEU A 23 -2.65 -1.37 5.19
N THR A 24 -3.52 -1.73 4.25
CA THR A 24 -4.09 -3.07 4.15
C THR A 24 -3.39 -3.94 3.12
N GLY A 25 -2.65 -3.34 2.19
CA GLY A 25 -1.69 -4.07 1.35
C GLY A 25 -1.05 -3.28 0.23
N LEU A 26 -0.13 -3.96 -0.47
CA LEU A 26 0.57 -3.48 -1.65
C LEU A 26 0.64 -4.60 -2.72
N TRP A 27 0.45 -4.24 -3.98
CA TRP A 27 0.54 -5.20 -5.11
C TRP A 27 1.29 -4.58 -6.28
N PHE A 28 2.23 -5.30 -6.87
CA PHE A 28 2.78 -4.89 -8.17
C PHE A 28 1.75 -5.11 -9.27
N ASP A 29 1.64 -4.14 -10.18
CA ASP A 29 0.83 -4.26 -11.39
C ASP A 29 1.28 -5.49 -12.20
N GLY A 30 0.32 -6.23 -12.74
CA GLY A 30 0.58 -7.39 -13.62
C GLY A 30 0.88 -8.72 -12.91
N GLN A 31 0.81 -8.79 -11.58
CA GLN A 31 0.91 -10.07 -10.88
C GLN A 31 -0.28 -10.99 -11.14
N LYS A 32 -0.05 -12.32 -11.14
CA LYS A 32 -1.06 -13.37 -11.40
C LYS A 32 -2.33 -13.24 -10.53
N TYR A 33 -2.21 -12.67 -9.34
CA TYR A 33 -3.31 -12.47 -8.38
C TYR A 33 -3.48 -11.00 -7.98
N PHE A 34 -3.18 -10.09 -8.90
CA PHE A 34 -3.28 -8.64 -8.70
C PHE A 34 -4.59 -8.23 -8.03
N ALA A 35 -4.48 -7.56 -6.87
CA ALA A 35 -5.61 -7.00 -6.12
C ALA A 35 -6.77 -7.99 -5.86
N ARG A 36 -6.49 -9.30 -5.78
CA ARG A 36 -7.50 -10.35 -5.61
C ARG A 36 -8.31 -10.19 -4.31
N ASP A 37 -7.63 -9.81 -3.24
CA ASP A 37 -8.24 -9.66 -1.90
C ASP A 37 -8.73 -8.23 -1.64
N LEU A 38 -8.64 -7.32 -2.62
CA LEU A 38 -9.12 -5.95 -2.45
C LEU A 38 -10.66 -5.89 -2.52
N PRO A 39 -11.33 -5.27 -1.53
CA PRO A 39 -12.78 -5.02 -1.58
C PRO A 39 -13.22 -4.33 -2.87
N GLY A 40 -14.44 -4.62 -3.35
CA GLY A 40 -14.95 -4.04 -4.60
C GLY A 40 -15.18 -2.52 -4.52
N GLU A 41 -15.47 -2.00 -3.33
CA GLU A 41 -15.66 -0.56 -3.11
C GLU A 41 -14.32 0.12 -2.85
N ARG A 42 -13.88 0.93 -3.81
CA ARG A 42 -12.55 1.54 -3.84
C ARG A 42 -12.64 3.02 -4.20
N ALA A 43 -12.05 3.87 -3.38
CA ALA A 43 -11.90 5.29 -3.66
C ALA A 43 -10.46 5.60 -4.08
N LYS A 44 -10.28 6.20 -5.26
CA LYS A 44 -8.97 6.72 -5.72
C LYS A 44 -8.66 8.05 -5.04
N GLN A 45 -8.45 8.03 -3.73
CA GLN A 45 -8.21 9.22 -2.92
C GLN A 45 -6.86 9.14 -2.25
N GLU A 46 -6.23 10.29 -2.05
CA GLU A 46 -5.06 10.41 -1.19
C GLU A 46 -5.52 10.56 0.26
N VAL A 47 -5.08 9.64 1.10
CA VAL A 47 -5.30 9.67 2.55
C VAL A 47 -3.94 9.70 3.25
N PRO A 48 -3.83 10.22 4.49
CA PRO A 48 -2.56 10.37 5.19
C PRO A 48 -1.71 9.09 5.19
N VAL A 49 -2.33 7.93 5.41
CA VAL A 49 -1.66 6.62 5.40
C VAL A 49 -1.00 6.33 4.04
N LEU A 50 -1.68 6.58 2.91
CA LEU A 50 -1.12 6.34 1.58
C LEU A 50 0.02 7.31 1.26
N ALA A 51 -0.09 8.57 1.70
CA ALA A 51 0.96 9.56 1.53
C ALA A 51 2.21 9.21 2.36
N GLU A 52 2.00 8.74 3.58
CA GLU A 52 3.08 8.28 4.47
C GLU A 52 3.74 7.01 3.93
N THR A 53 2.97 6.03 3.45
CA THR A 53 3.50 4.84 2.79
C THR A 53 4.32 5.19 1.55
N LYS A 54 3.87 6.17 0.75
CA LYS A 54 4.67 6.66 -0.38
C LYS A 54 6.02 7.21 0.08
N ARG A 55 6.03 8.08 1.09
CA ARG A 55 7.28 8.62 1.67
C ARG A 55 8.18 7.50 2.18
N TRP A 56 7.60 6.48 2.80
CA TRP A 56 8.34 5.33 3.30
C TRP A 56 9.02 4.57 2.16
N LEU A 57 8.27 4.31 1.08
CA LEU A 57 8.78 3.64 -0.13
C LEU A 57 9.86 4.47 -0.84
N ASP A 58 9.72 5.80 -0.88
CA ASP A 58 10.73 6.69 -1.45
C ASP A 58 12.07 6.58 -0.70
N VAL A 59 12.04 6.49 0.63
CA VAL A 59 13.26 6.29 1.44
C VAL A 59 13.84 4.89 1.18
N TYR A 60 13.01 3.85 1.22
CA TYR A 60 13.41 2.46 0.97
C TYR A 60 14.07 2.31 -0.41
N PHE A 61 13.42 2.78 -1.48
CA PHE A 61 13.95 2.70 -2.84
C PHE A 61 15.12 3.65 -3.10
N SER A 62 15.36 4.65 -2.24
CA SER A 62 16.61 5.43 -2.26
C SER A 62 17.81 4.68 -1.65
N GLY A 63 17.62 3.47 -1.13
CA GLY A 63 18.67 2.67 -0.49
C GLY A 63 18.95 3.07 0.95
N ARG A 64 18.07 3.86 1.56
CA ARG A 64 18.16 4.29 2.97
C ARG A 64 17.12 3.55 3.80
N GLU A 65 17.42 3.39 5.09
CA GLU A 65 16.48 2.82 6.05
C GLU A 65 15.46 3.90 6.49
N PRO A 66 14.15 3.66 6.33
CA PRO A 66 13.12 4.56 6.85
C PRO A 66 13.12 4.59 8.39
N ASP A 67 12.98 5.77 8.98
CA ASP A 67 12.96 6.00 10.43
C ASP A 67 11.54 5.99 11.05
N PHE A 68 10.54 5.64 10.24
CA PHE A 68 9.13 5.54 10.64
C PHE A 68 8.49 4.35 9.92
N THR A 69 7.29 3.99 10.37
CA THR A 69 6.46 2.96 9.72
C THR A 69 5.05 3.52 9.60
N PRO A 70 4.45 3.56 8.40
CA PRO A 70 3.05 3.97 8.25
C PRO A 70 2.14 3.04 9.07
N PRO A 71 0.97 3.51 9.54
CA PRO A 71 0.01 2.66 10.23
C PRO A 71 -0.31 1.42 9.39
N LEU A 72 -0.15 0.23 9.98
CA LEU A 72 -0.40 -1.04 9.31
C LEU A 72 -1.70 -1.65 9.83
N HIS A 73 -2.53 -2.14 8.91
CA HIS A 73 -3.74 -2.88 9.23
C HIS A 73 -3.83 -4.13 8.34
N PRO A 74 -2.94 -5.12 8.56
CA PRO A 74 -3.00 -6.36 7.80
C PRO A 74 -4.30 -7.11 8.10
N VAL A 75 -5.05 -7.43 7.06
CA VAL A 75 -6.31 -8.18 7.18
C VAL A 75 -6.06 -9.63 6.79
N GLY A 76 -6.14 -10.52 7.77
CA GLY A 76 -5.88 -11.95 7.60
C GLY A 76 -6.32 -12.77 8.80
N SER A 77 -6.13 -14.08 8.71
CA SER A 77 -6.24 -14.95 9.89
C SER A 77 -5.07 -14.69 10.84
N ALA A 78 -5.14 -15.18 12.08
CA ALA A 78 -4.05 -15.04 13.05
C ALA A 78 -2.70 -15.66 12.62
N PHE A 79 -2.71 -16.51 11.58
CA PHE A 79 -1.53 -17.20 11.05
C PHE A 79 -0.94 -16.55 9.79
N ARG A 80 -1.61 -15.51 9.26
CA ARG A 80 -1.22 -14.80 8.03
C ARG A 80 -0.36 -13.58 8.33
#